data_AF-A0A521LUX2-F1
#
_entry.id   AF-A0A521LUX2-F1
#
_cell.length_a   1.000
_cell.length_b   1.000
_cell.length_c   1.000
_cell.angle_alpha   90.00
_cell.angle_beta   90.00
_cell.angle_gamma   90.00
#
_symmetry.space_group_name_H-M   'P 1'
#
loop_
_entity.id
_entity.type
_entity.pdbx_description
1 polymer ?
#
loop_
_entity_poly.entity_id
_entity_poly.type
_entity_poly.pdbx_seq_one_letter_code
_entity_poly.pdbx_strand_id
1 'polypeptide(L)'
;MNDPFPAIAEASATGETADLFADIRATVGVRVVNLVWRHLAMLDGALPWAWAAVKPLYLDGLAEQAAQRFRETMIVPKLASLAGDAPASVDAVLASYDHSNTINLFALGALVSWLGGEAGGAPPLPLGLRLKAPDVVLPVLASEADVTPETWALVRRLNRFGDTAQPLILASMYRHLAHAPAFLRRVEAALVPVQADGSLDRAIAANRTVAHEAAKHLAQSISTQRPPLADKIETSVSAFIDHAIGKMVTICRAIRVARGTPL
;
A
#
# COMPACT_ATOMS: atom_id res chain seq x y z
N MET A 1 -7.66 -9.41 21.34
CA MET A 1 -6.48 -8.52 21.31
C MET A 1 -6.92 -7.29 20.52
N ASN A 2 -6.84 -6.08 21.10
CA ASN A 2 -7.28 -4.87 20.39
C ASN A 2 -6.44 -4.66 19.13
N ASP A 3 -7.09 -4.40 17.99
CA ASP A 3 -6.41 -4.05 16.75
C ASP A 3 -5.64 -2.74 16.97
N PRO A 4 -4.30 -2.75 16.88
CA PRO A 4 -3.49 -1.56 17.11
C PRO A 4 -3.74 -0.44 16.08
N PHE A 5 -4.33 -0.78 14.94
CA PHE A 5 -4.69 0.16 13.89
C PHE A 5 -6.18 -0.02 13.55
N PRO A 6 -7.09 0.39 14.46
CA PRO A 6 -8.52 0.24 14.24
C PRO A 6 -8.92 1.02 12.99
N ALA A 7 -9.89 0.49 12.26
CA ALA A 7 -10.33 1.05 10.99
C ALA A 7 -11.80 0.76 10.76
N ILE A 8 -12.49 1.69 10.10
CA ILE A 8 -13.88 1.47 9.69
C ILE A 8 -13.90 0.40 8.60
N ALA A 9 -14.62 -0.70 8.83
CA ALA A 9 -14.86 -1.69 7.79
C ALA A 9 -15.72 -1.08 6.68
N GLU A 10 -15.42 -1.34 5.41
CA GLU A 10 -16.19 -0.75 4.28
C GLU A 10 -17.67 -1.07 4.37
N ALA A 11 -18.01 -2.31 4.75
CA ALA A 11 -19.40 -2.75 4.92
C ALA A 11 -20.14 -2.04 6.06
N SER A 12 -19.41 -1.38 6.96
CA SER A 12 -19.97 -0.64 8.10
C SER A 12 -19.94 0.88 7.89
N ALA A 13 -19.32 1.36 6.80
CA ALA A 13 -19.29 2.78 6.48
C ALA A 13 -20.68 3.28 6.10
N THR A 14 -21.06 4.44 6.61
CA THR A 14 -22.34 5.10 6.32
C THR A 14 -22.12 6.60 6.07
N GLY A 15 -23.11 7.27 5.48
CA GLY A 15 -23.07 8.71 5.21
C GLY A 15 -21.82 9.16 4.45
N GLU A 16 -21.22 10.27 4.87
CA GLU A 16 -20.03 10.86 4.25
C GLU A 16 -18.85 9.89 4.14
N THR A 17 -18.65 9.00 5.12
CA THR A 17 -17.55 8.01 5.06
C THR A 17 -17.76 7.01 3.93
N ALA A 18 -19.00 6.55 3.71
CA ALA A 18 -19.32 5.65 2.60
C ALA A 18 -19.11 6.32 1.24
N ASP A 19 -19.50 7.60 1.13
CA ASP A 19 -19.32 8.40 -0.08
C ASP A 19 -17.84 8.63 -0.39
N LEU A 20 -17.03 8.95 0.63
CA LEU A 20 -15.57 9.07 0.48
C LEU A 20 -14.91 7.75 0.09
N PHE A 21 -15.34 6.63 0.66
CA PHE A 21 -14.84 5.31 0.25
C PHE A 21 -15.21 4.98 -1.20
N ALA A 22 -16.42 5.33 -1.65
CA ALA A 22 -16.80 5.18 -3.05
C ALA A 22 -15.95 6.06 -3.98
N ASP A 23 -15.72 7.31 -3.60
CA ASP A 23 -14.89 8.27 -4.36
C ASP A 23 -13.41 7.83 -4.44
N ILE A 24 -12.85 7.31 -3.35
CA ILE A 24 -11.51 6.71 -3.32
C ILE A 24 -11.43 5.54 -4.30
N ARG A 25 -12.41 4.62 -4.29
CA ARG A 25 -12.43 3.49 -5.23
C ARG A 25 -12.49 3.96 -6.68
N ALA A 26 -13.35 4.93 -6.99
CA ALA A 26 -13.49 5.47 -8.34
C ALA A 26 -12.25 6.22 -8.81
N THR A 27 -11.63 7.01 -7.94
CA THR A 27 -10.46 7.84 -8.28
C THR A 27 -9.20 6.99 -8.42
N VAL A 28 -8.94 6.13 -7.43
CA VAL A 28 -7.73 5.29 -7.35
C VAL A 28 -7.87 4.04 -8.25
N GLY A 29 -9.09 3.67 -8.66
CA GLY A 29 -9.35 2.50 -9.50
C GLY A 29 -9.21 1.17 -8.76
N VAL A 30 -9.55 1.15 -7.46
CA VAL A 30 -9.38 -0.02 -6.59
C VAL A 30 -10.72 -0.62 -6.19
N ARG A 31 -10.73 -1.95 -5.97
CA ARG A 31 -11.92 -2.67 -5.50
C ARG A 31 -12.13 -2.58 -3.99
N VAL A 32 -11.04 -2.36 -3.24
CA VAL A 32 -11.01 -2.33 -1.77
C VAL A 32 -10.27 -1.07 -1.34
N VAL A 33 -10.82 -0.36 -0.37
CA VAL A 33 -10.21 0.84 0.19
C VAL A 33 -9.03 0.43 1.07
N ASN A 34 -7.85 1.01 0.79
CA ASN A 34 -6.62 0.69 1.52
C ASN A 34 -6.79 0.98 3.03
N LEU A 35 -6.14 0.19 3.89
CA LEU A 35 -6.33 0.25 5.34
C LEU A 35 -6.03 1.65 5.92
N VAL A 36 -5.06 2.37 5.36
CA VAL A 36 -4.74 3.75 5.79
C VAL A 36 -5.93 4.69 5.70
N TRP A 37 -6.69 4.65 4.60
CA TRP A 37 -7.89 5.47 4.42
C TRP A 37 -8.99 5.08 5.40
N ARG A 38 -9.16 3.77 5.62
CA ARG A 38 -10.13 3.25 6.59
C ARG A 38 -9.77 3.58 8.04
N HIS A 39 -8.48 3.70 8.33
CA HIS A 39 -7.97 4.14 9.62
C HIS A 39 -8.17 5.64 9.82
N LEU A 40 -7.87 6.47 8.82
CA LEU A 40 -8.13 7.92 8.87
C LEU A 40 -9.63 8.23 9.07
N ALA A 41 -10.52 7.35 8.63
CA ALA A 41 -11.96 7.48 8.86
C ALA A 41 -12.35 7.39 10.36
N MET A 42 -11.49 6.83 11.21
CA MET A 42 -11.70 6.79 12.67
C MET A 42 -11.36 8.12 13.36
N LEU A 43 -10.73 9.05 12.64
CA LEU A 43 -10.32 10.35 13.17
C LEU A 43 -11.23 11.43 12.56
N ASP A 44 -12.07 12.05 13.38
CA ASP A 44 -13.03 13.06 12.94
C ASP A 44 -12.37 14.15 12.08
N GLY A 45 -12.85 14.31 10.85
CA GLY A 45 -12.35 15.29 9.87
C GLY A 45 -11.05 14.90 9.17
N ALA A 46 -10.36 13.83 9.57
CA ALA A 46 -9.07 13.46 8.98
C ALA A 46 -9.20 12.89 7.57
N LEU A 47 -10.09 11.92 7.36
CA LEU A 47 -10.33 11.33 6.03
C LEU A 47 -10.76 12.37 4.98
N PRO A 48 -11.83 13.19 5.19
CA PRO A 48 -12.25 14.16 4.18
C PRO A 48 -11.14 15.17 3.85
N TRP A 49 -10.42 15.67 4.86
CA TRP A 49 -9.33 16.62 4.63
C TRP A 49 -8.15 15.97 3.89
N ALA A 50 -7.67 14.81 4.36
CA ALA A 50 -6.52 14.14 3.76
C ALA A 50 -6.80 13.72 2.33
N TRP A 51 -8.01 13.20 2.07
CA TRP A 51 -8.43 12.82 0.73
C TRP A 51 -8.51 14.04 -0.20
N ALA A 52 -9.13 15.15 0.23
CA ALA A 52 -9.19 16.37 -0.57
C ALA A 52 -7.78 16.90 -0.90
N ALA A 53 -6.83 16.81 0.03
CA ALA A 53 -5.46 17.27 -0.17
C ALA A 53 -4.71 16.47 -1.25
N VAL A 54 -4.89 15.14 -1.31
CA VAL A 54 -4.14 14.29 -2.24
C VAL A 54 -4.90 13.90 -3.50
N LYS A 55 -6.23 14.02 -3.54
CA LYS A 55 -7.05 13.64 -4.70
C LYS A 55 -6.53 14.21 -6.03
N PRO A 56 -6.10 15.49 -6.10
CA PRO A 56 -5.50 16.04 -7.32
C PRO A 56 -4.29 15.24 -7.81
N LEU A 57 -3.44 14.72 -6.92
CA LEU A 57 -2.26 13.92 -7.30
C LEU A 57 -2.63 12.65 -8.09
N TYR A 58 -3.80 12.08 -7.83
CA TYR A 58 -4.35 10.94 -8.58
C TYR A 58 -5.05 11.38 -9.88
N LEU A 59 -5.83 12.47 -9.84
CA LEU A 59 -6.55 12.95 -11.02
C LEU A 59 -5.63 13.52 -12.09
N ASP A 60 -4.52 14.11 -11.67
CA ASP A 60 -3.52 14.71 -12.56
C ASP A 60 -2.46 13.70 -13.02
N GLY A 61 -2.60 12.42 -12.66
CA GLY A 61 -1.68 11.35 -13.08
C GLY A 61 -0.28 11.42 -12.44
N LEU A 62 -0.07 12.29 -11.44
CA LEU A 62 1.24 12.52 -10.83
C LEU A 62 1.70 11.31 -10.01
N ALA A 63 0.79 10.72 -9.24
CA ALA A 63 1.07 9.52 -8.45
C ALA A 63 1.36 8.31 -9.35
N GLU A 64 0.62 8.13 -10.45
CA GLU A 64 0.90 7.06 -11.43
C GLU A 64 2.24 7.24 -12.13
N GLN A 65 2.57 8.46 -12.56
CA GLN A 65 3.85 8.72 -13.22
C GLN A 65 5.04 8.45 -12.29
N ALA A 66 4.94 8.89 -11.02
CA ALA A 66 5.95 8.59 -10.01
C ALA A 66 6.08 7.08 -9.78
N ALA A 67 4.95 6.36 -9.66
CA ALA A 67 4.93 4.92 -9.52
C ALA A 67 5.55 4.18 -10.70
N GLN A 68 5.36 4.66 -11.94
CA GLN A 68 5.97 4.07 -13.13
C GLN A 68 7.49 4.22 -13.12
N ARG A 69 8.00 5.45 -12.94
CA ARG A 69 9.44 5.74 -12.87
C ARG A 69 10.12 4.97 -11.73
N PHE A 70 9.43 4.86 -10.61
CA PHE A 70 9.92 4.11 -9.46
C PHE A 70 10.10 2.62 -9.80
N ARG A 71 9.14 1.99 -10.48
CA ARG A 71 9.24 0.57 -10.86
C ARG A 71 10.42 0.28 -11.78
N GLU A 72 10.80 1.22 -12.65
CA GLU A 72 11.95 1.09 -13.56
C GLU A 72 13.29 1.03 -12.81
N THR A 73 13.36 1.62 -11.61
CA THR A 73 14.60 1.75 -10.83
C THR A 73 14.58 0.98 -9.52
N MET A 74 13.45 0.31 -9.23
CA MET A 74 13.21 -0.40 -7.99
C MET A 74 14.19 -1.55 -7.79
N ILE A 75 14.73 -1.66 -6.58
CA ILE A 75 15.52 -2.83 -6.19
C ILE A 75 14.56 -3.96 -5.82
N VAL A 76 14.62 -5.06 -6.55
CA VAL A 76 13.76 -6.23 -6.32
C VAL A 76 14.61 -7.40 -5.81
N PRO A 77 14.37 -7.91 -4.58
CA PRO A 77 15.09 -9.08 -4.09
C PRO A 77 14.77 -10.31 -4.94
N LYS A 78 15.78 -11.11 -5.25
CA LYS A 78 15.64 -12.30 -6.10
C LYS A 78 15.06 -13.46 -5.29
N LEU A 79 13.76 -13.69 -5.43
CA LEU A 79 13.10 -14.84 -4.81
C LEU A 79 13.31 -16.11 -5.64
N ALA A 80 13.17 -17.28 -4.99
CA ALA A 80 12.97 -18.54 -5.71
C ALA A 80 11.72 -18.46 -6.60
N SER A 81 11.69 -19.21 -7.71
CA SER A 81 10.56 -19.17 -8.64
C SER A 81 9.26 -19.53 -7.92
N LEU A 82 8.26 -18.69 -8.11
CA LEU A 82 6.88 -18.91 -7.64
C LEU A 82 5.97 -19.37 -8.77
N ALA A 83 6.51 -19.73 -9.93
CA ALA A 83 5.77 -20.25 -11.07
C ALA A 83 4.98 -21.54 -10.74
N GLY A 84 4.12 -21.95 -11.67
CA GLY A 84 3.25 -23.11 -11.52
C GLY A 84 1.82 -22.73 -11.10
N ASP A 85 1.01 -23.75 -10.82
CA ASP A 85 -0.43 -23.62 -10.64
C ASP A 85 -0.81 -22.81 -9.38
N ALA A 86 -1.80 -21.95 -9.52
CA ALA A 86 -2.43 -21.17 -8.46
C ALA A 86 -3.80 -20.68 -8.97
N PRO A 87 -4.78 -20.47 -8.08
CA PRO A 87 -6.05 -19.85 -8.50
C PRO A 87 -5.81 -18.49 -9.16
N ALA A 88 -6.56 -18.16 -10.21
CA ALA A 88 -6.45 -16.88 -10.93
C ALA A 88 -6.62 -15.65 -10.02
N SER A 89 -7.28 -15.82 -8.87
CA SER A 89 -7.40 -14.79 -7.84
C SER A 89 -6.05 -14.35 -7.25
N VAL A 90 -5.01 -15.19 -7.29
CA VAL A 90 -3.66 -14.84 -6.83
C VAL A 90 -3.09 -13.71 -7.68
N ASP A 91 -3.09 -13.86 -9.00
CA ASP A 91 -2.55 -12.85 -9.91
C ASP A 91 -3.41 -11.57 -9.89
N ALA A 92 -4.73 -11.71 -9.74
CA ALA A 92 -5.64 -10.58 -9.52
C ALA A 92 -5.29 -9.78 -8.25
N VAL A 93 -5.09 -10.47 -7.12
CA VAL A 93 -4.71 -9.84 -5.85
C VAL A 93 -3.36 -9.15 -5.98
N LEU A 94 -2.35 -9.83 -6.51
CA LEU A 94 -1.02 -9.25 -6.70
C LEU A 94 -1.06 -8.04 -7.63
N ALA A 95 -1.82 -8.10 -8.73
CA ALA A 95 -1.99 -6.97 -9.64
C ALA A 95 -2.61 -5.76 -8.95
N SER A 96 -3.67 -5.97 -8.18
CA SER A 96 -4.36 -4.89 -7.46
C SER A 96 -3.49 -4.24 -6.40
N TYR A 97 -2.75 -5.03 -5.59
CA TYR A 97 -1.92 -4.49 -4.51
C TYR A 97 -0.62 -3.86 -5.02
N ASP A 98 -0.02 -4.39 -6.07
CA ASP A 98 1.15 -3.77 -6.71
C ASP A 98 0.80 -2.43 -7.38
N HIS A 99 -0.41 -2.31 -7.94
CA HIS A 99 -0.92 -1.02 -8.42
C HIS A 99 -1.19 -0.07 -7.24
N SER A 100 -2.13 -0.46 -6.37
CA SER A 100 -2.68 0.42 -5.33
C SER A 100 -1.69 0.81 -4.23
N ASN A 101 -0.85 -0.11 -3.76
CA ASN A 101 0.15 0.23 -2.75
C ASN A 101 1.19 1.19 -3.30
N THR A 102 1.61 1.02 -4.57
CA THR A 102 2.65 1.88 -5.15
C THR A 102 2.14 3.30 -5.36
N ILE A 103 0.93 3.48 -5.91
CA ILE A 103 0.38 4.84 -6.06
C ILE A 103 0.07 5.50 -4.71
N ASN A 104 -0.41 4.73 -3.73
CA ASN A 104 -0.63 5.25 -2.38
C ASN A 104 0.69 5.59 -1.69
N LEU A 105 1.78 4.86 -1.92
CA LEU A 105 3.10 5.19 -1.39
C LEU A 105 3.51 6.62 -1.78
N PHE A 106 3.29 7.00 -3.04
CA PHE A 106 3.63 8.33 -3.54
C PHE A 106 2.66 9.41 -3.10
N ALA A 107 1.35 9.20 -3.23
CA ALA A 107 0.35 10.21 -2.84
C ALA A 107 0.37 10.48 -1.32
N LEU A 108 0.50 9.43 -0.51
CA LEU A 108 0.58 9.58 0.94
C LEU A 108 1.97 10.06 1.39
N GLY A 109 3.04 9.64 0.71
CA GLY A 109 4.39 10.18 0.95
C GLY A 109 4.44 11.69 0.70
N ALA A 110 3.73 12.16 -0.33
CA ALA A 110 3.61 13.58 -0.63
C ALA A 110 2.83 14.31 0.47
N LEU A 111 1.74 13.70 0.97
CA LEU A 111 0.98 14.23 2.10
C LEU A 111 1.84 14.39 3.36
N VAL A 112 2.60 13.35 3.73
CA VAL A 112 3.50 13.39 4.89
C VAL A 112 4.59 14.44 4.70
N SER A 113 5.24 14.48 3.53
CA SER A 113 6.28 15.47 3.24
C SER A 113 5.72 16.91 3.30
N TRP A 114 4.50 17.12 2.81
CA TRP A 114 3.82 18.41 2.88
C TRP A 114 3.48 18.81 4.32
N LEU A 115 2.94 17.87 5.12
CA LEU A 115 2.65 18.07 6.54
C LEU A 115 3.93 18.32 7.35
N GLY A 116 5.04 17.69 7.01
CA GLY A 116 6.35 17.94 7.62
C GLY A 116 7.01 19.27 7.21
N GLY A 117 6.43 20.00 6.26
CA GLY A 117 7.05 21.22 5.72
C GLY A 117 8.26 20.96 4.81
N GLU A 118 8.37 19.74 4.28
CA GLU A 118 9.46 19.29 3.42
C GLU A 118 9.19 19.52 1.92
N ALA A 119 8.04 20.12 1.58
CA ALA A 119 7.74 20.54 0.21
C ALA A 119 8.74 21.64 -0.20
N GLY A 120 9.74 21.28 -1.00
CA GLY A 120 10.73 22.24 -1.50
C GLY A 120 10.09 23.31 -2.38
N GLY A 121 10.75 24.45 -2.57
CA GLY A 121 10.26 25.55 -3.43
C GLY A 121 10.41 25.33 -4.95
N ALA A 122 10.44 24.08 -5.42
CA ALA A 122 10.55 23.80 -6.85
C ALA A 122 9.19 23.98 -7.55
N PRO A 123 9.18 24.22 -8.88
CA PRO A 123 7.93 24.44 -9.61
C PRO A 123 7.06 23.16 -9.64
N PRO A 124 5.72 23.31 -9.72
CA PRO A 124 4.80 22.19 -9.81
C PRO A 124 5.16 21.23 -10.96
N LEU A 125 4.97 19.94 -10.72
CA LEU A 125 5.22 18.91 -11.71
C LEU A 125 4.20 19.01 -12.87
N PRO A 126 4.62 18.73 -14.12
CA PRO A 126 3.70 18.65 -15.24
C PRO A 126 2.71 17.49 -15.03
N LEU A 127 1.50 17.63 -15.57
CA LEU A 127 0.49 16.58 -15.52
C LEU A 127 1.04 15.25 -16.06
N GLY A 128 0.71 14.17 -15.36
CA GLY A 128 1.04 12.81 -15.74
C GLY A 128 -0.05 12.14 -16.56
N LEU A 129 0.27 10.97 -17.10
CA LEU A 129 -0.73 10.10 -17.71
C LEU A 129 -1.38 9.25 -16.62
N ARG A 130 -2.70 9.34 -16.49
CA ARG A 130 -3.47 8.39 -15.68
C ARG A 130 -3.38 7.00 -16.31
N LEU A 131 -2.91 6.03 -15.54
CA LEU A 131 -2.85 4.64 -15.98
C LEU A 131 -4.13 3.91 -15.60
N LYS A 132 -4.61 3.05 -16.49
CA LYS A 132 -5.78 2.22 -16.19
C LYS A 132 -5.43 1.27 -15.04
N ALA A 133 -6.19 1.35 -13.95
CA ALA A 133 -6.06 0.40 -12.85
C ALA A 133 -6.41 -1.03 -13.31
N PRO A 134 -5.83 -2.07 -12.70
CA PRO A 134 -6.18 -3.45 -13.01
C PRO A 134 -7.67 -3.71 -12.80
N ASP A 135 -8.37 -4.12 -13.88
CA ASP A 135 -9.77 -4.50 -13.79
C ASP A 135 -9.88 -5.97 -13.35
N VAL A 136 -9.86 -6.16 -12.04
CA VAL A 136 -9.81 -7.48 -11.41
C VAL A 136 -10.87 -7.62 -10.33
N VAL A 137 -11.28 -8.86 -10.05
CA VAL A 137 -12.15 -9.21 -8.93
C VAL A 137 -11.29 -9.82 -7.83
N LEU A 138 -11.41 -9.31 -6.60
CA LEU A 138 -10.68 -9.81 -5.46
C LEU A 138 -11.55 -10.77 -4.63
N PRO A 139 -10.96 -11.82 -4.03
CA PRO A 139 -11.62 -12.59 -2.97
C PRO A 139 -12.05 -11.67 -1.82
N VAL A 140 -13.00 -12.11 -1.00
CA VAL A 140 -13.35 -11.38 0.23
C VAL A 140 -12.12 -11.22 1.12
N LEU A 141 -11.98 -10.06 1.77
CA LEU A 141 -10.90 -9.79 2.70
C LEU A 141 -11.05 -10.65 3.96
N ALA A 142 -10.29 -11.75 4.07
CA ALA A 142 -10.44 -12.69 5.18
C ALA A 142 -10.16 -12.05 6.56
N SER A 143 -10.95 -12.42 7.55
CA SER A 143 -10.70 -12.28 8.98
C SER A 143 -10.15 -13.59 9.57
N GLU A 144 -9.78 -13.59 10.85
CA GLU A 144 -9.35 -14.81 11.56
C GLU A 144 -10.42 -15.90 11.56
N ALA A 145 -11.71 -15.52 11.56
CA ALA A 145 -12.83 -16.45 11.57
C ALA A 145 -13.13 -17.06 10.18
N ASP A 146 -12.64 -16.45 9.09
CA ASP A 146 -12.96 -16.86 7.73
C ASP A 146 -12.06 -17.99 7.20
N VAL A 147 -10.95 -18.29 7.90
CA VAL A 147 -9.94 -19.28 7.47
C VAL A 147 -9.49 -20.16 8.62
N THR A 148 -8.78 -21.24 8.32
CA THR A 148 -8.27 -22.13 9.37
C THR A 148 -7.23 -21.43 10.26
N PRO A 149 -7.08 -21.82 11.55
CA PRO A 149 -6.07 -21.26 12.44
C PRO A 149 -4.65 -21.31 11.87
N GLU A 150 -4.30 -22.38 11.15
CA GLU A 150 -2.99 -22.58 10.51
C GLU A 150 -2.77 -21.57 9.38
N THR A 151 -3.82 -21.30 8.59
CA THR A 151 -3.77 -20.32 7.50
C THR A 151 -3.65 -18.91 8.05
N TRP A 152 -4.40 -18.57 9.10
CA TRP A 152 -4.27 -17.26 9.75
C TRP A 152 -2.91 -17.08 10.43
N ALA A 153 -2.37 -18.14 11.06
CA ALA A 153 -1.02 -18.13 11.60
C ALA A 153 0.04 -17.87 10.51
N LEU A 154 -0.12 -18.49 9.33
CA LEU A 154 0.73 -18.24 8.16
C LEU A 154 0.65 -16.79 7.68
N VAL A 155 -0.56 -16.22 7.58
CA VAL A 155 -0.77 -14.79 7.28
C VAL A 155 0.00 -13.90 8.26
N ARG A 156 -0.10 -14.18 9.57
CA ARG A 156 0.63 -13.41 10.60
C ARG A 156 2.14 -13.58 10.51
N ARG A 157 2.66 -14.77 10.18
CA ARG A 157 4.11 -14.99 9.96
C ARG A 157 4.59 -14.23 8.73
N LEU A 158 3.87 -14.32 7.62
CA LEU A 158 4.18 -13.59 6.40
C LEU A 158 4.22 -12.07 6.61
N ASN A 159 3.33 -11.54 7.44
CA ASN A 159 3.28 -10.12 7.73
C ASN A 159 4.51 -9.59 8.51
N ARG A 160 5.35 -10.46 9.08
CA ARG A 160 6.58 -10.09 9.79
C ARG A 160 7.78 -9.90 8.88
N PHE A 161 7.74 -10.39 7.64
CA PHE A 161 8.87 -10.19 6.71
C PHE A 161 9.04 -8.70 6.37
N GLY A 162 10.30 -8.26 6.35
CA GLY A 162 10.67 -6.91 5.97
C GLY A 162 10.25 -5.82 6.95
N ASP A 163 9.91 -6.17 8.21
CA ASP A 163 9.42 -5.22 9.20
C ASP A 163 9.57 -5.73 10.63
N THR A 164 10.19 -4.92 11.47
CA THR A 164 10.40 -5.22 12.88
C THR A 164 9.55 -4.33 13.79
N ALA A 165 8.80 -3.38 13.24
CA ALA A 165 8.03 -2.44 14.03
C ALA A 165 6.92 -3.13 14.83
N GLN A 166 6.63 -2.57 16.01
CA GLN A 166 5.55 -3.03 16.86
C GLN A 166 4.70 -1.83 17.28
N PRO A 167 3.36 -1.96 17.24
CA PRO A 167 2.62 -3.10 16.70
C PRO A 167 2.67 -3.19 15.16
N LEU A 168 2.63 -4.41 14.60
CA LEU A 168 2.57 -4.60 13.15
C LEU A 168 1.18 -4.28 12.59
N ILE A 169 1.15 -3.49 11.51
CA ILE A 169 -0.03 -3.32 10.68
C ILE A 169 -0.20 -4.57 9.81
N LEU A 170 -1.36 -5.24 9.89
CA LEU A 170 -1.64 -6.43 9.09
C LEU A 170 -2.00 -6.06 7.64
N ALA A 171 -1.13 -6.41 6.70
CA ALA A 171 -1.31 -6.11 5.29
C ALA A 171 -2.52 -6.87 4.68
N SER A 172 -3.43 -6.11 4.07
CA SER A 172 -4.65 -6.66 3.43
C SER A 172 -4.34 -7.66 2.30
N MET A 173 -3.20 -7.53 1.62
CA MET A 173 -2.79 -8.46 0.56
C MET A 173 -2.74 -9.91 1.06
N TYR A 174 -2.09 -10.16 2.20
CA TYR A 174 -2.00 -11.51 2.75
C TYR A 174 -3.35 -12.06 3.19
N ARG A 175 -4.26 -11.19 3.63
CA ARG A 175 -5.64 -11.56 4.00
C ARG A 175 -6.46 -11.99 2.78
N HIS A 176 -6.31 -11.35 1.61
CA HIS A 176 -6.93 -11.86 0.38
C HIS A 176 -6.27 -13.13 -0.13
N LEU A 177 -4.94 -13.23 -0.04
CA LEU A 177 -4.21 -14.44 -0.43
C LEU A 177 -4.45 -15.62 0.53
N ALA A 178 -5.07 -15.41 1.70
CA ALA A 178 -5.41 -16.45 2.65
C ALA A 178 -6.35 -17.51 2.04
N HIS A 179 -7.13 -17.15 1.01
CA HIS A 179 -7.95 -18.06 0.22
C HIS A 179 -7.14 -18.98 -0.71
N ALA A 180 -5.82 -18.80 -0.79
CA ALA A 180 -4.88 -19.63 -1.53
C ALA A 180 -3.72 -20.10 -0.62
N PRO A 181 -3.99 -20.88 0.44
CA PRO A 181 -2.99 -21.19 1.48
C PRO A 181 -1.77 -21.97 0.94
N ALA A 182 -1.95 -22.79 -0.09
CA ALA A 182 -0.84 -23.47 -0.76
C ALA A 182 0.11 -22.49 -1.47
N PHE A 183 -0.41 -21.39 -2.01
CA PHE A 183 0.40 -20.32 -2.58
C PHE A 183 1.14 -19.54 -1.47
N LEU A 184 0.45 -19.19 -0.38
CA LEU A 184 1.09 -18.52 0.76
C LEU A 184 2.27 -19.30 1.35
N ARG A 185 2.19 -20.64 1.42
CA ARG A 185 3.32 -21.47 1.87
C ARG A 185 4.53 -21.37 0.95
N ARG A 186 4.31 -21.29 -0.37
CA ARG A 186 5.39 -21.07 -1.33
C ARG A 186 6.00 -19.67 -1.19
N VAL A 187 5.16 -18.65 -0.96
CA VAL A 187 5.64 -17.29 -0.68
C VAL A 187 6.50 -17.27 0.59
N GLU A 188 6.07 -17.93 1.68
CA GLU A 188 6.85 -18.03 2.91
C GLU A 188 8.22 -18.68 2.64
N ALA A 189 8.23 -19.84 1.97
CA ALA A 189 9.47 -20.53 1.60
C ALA A 189 10.41 -19.68 0.72
N ALA A 190 9.85 -18.82 -0.15
CA ALA A 190 10.63 -17.95 -1.02
C ALA A 190 11.15 -16.68 -0.31
N LEU A 191 10.46 -16.19 0.72
CA LEU A 191 10.87 -15.02 1.51
C LEU A 191 11.89 -15.35 2.60
N VAL A 192 11.87 -16.57 3.15
CA VAL A 192 12.80 -16.98 4.23
C VAL A 192 14.27 -16.75 3.87
N PRO A 193 14.79 -17.19 2.71
CA PRO A 193 16.21 -17.01 2.38
C PRO A 193 16.62 -15.55 2.23
N VAL A 194 15.81 -14.74 1.55
CA VAL A 194 16.10 -13.31 1.30
C VAL A 194 15.93 -12.43 2.53
N GLN A 195 15.14 -12.87 3.50
CA GLN A 195 15.12 -12.26 4.83
C GLN A 195 16.39 -12.63 5.61
N ALA A 196 16.79 -13.90 5.58
CA ALA A 196 17.94 -14.39 6.33
C ALA A 196 19.28 -13.78 5.86
N ASP A 197 19.43 -13.51 4.56
CA ASP A 197 20.62 -12.84 4.00
C ASP A 197 20.53 -11.29 4.01
N GLY A 198 19.42 -10.75 4.53
CA GLY A 198 19.12 -9.33 4.63
C GLY A 198 18.86 -8.60 3.31
N SER A 199 18.78 -9.32 2.17
CA SER A 199 18.52 -8.68 0.88
C SER A 199 17.12 -8.06 0.80
N LEU A 200 16.14 -8.67 1.47
CA LEU A 200 14.79 -8.12 1.57
C LEU A 200 14.79 -6.77 2.30
N ASP A 201 15.43 -6.69 3.46
CA ASP A 201 15.47 -5.48 4.28
C ASP A 201 16.21 -4.35 3.55
N ARG A 202 17.36 -4.66 2.91
CA ARG A 202 18.12 -3.69 2.11
C ARG A 202 17.30 -3.16 0.94
N ALA A 203 16.57 -4.02 0.22
CA ALA A 203 15.72 -3.61 -0.88
C ALA A 203 14.58 -2.71 -0.40
N ILE A 204 13.89 -3.07 0.68
CA ILE A 204 12.82 -2.26 1.27
C ILE A 204 13.34 -0.88 1.69
N ALA A 205 14.48 -0.83 2.39
CA ALA A 205 15.06 0.42 2.85
C ALA A 205 15.43 1.34 1.66
N ALA A 206 16.15 0.81 0.67
CA ALA A 206 16.54 1.58 -0.52
C ALA A 206 15.33 2.11 -1.29
N ASN A 207 14.33 1.25 -1.51
CA ASN A 207 13.10 1.60 -2.20
C ASN A 207 12.30 2.67 -1.46
N ARG A 208 12.23 2.59 -0.12
CA ARG A 208 11.58 3.62 0.71
C ARG A 208 12.29 4.96 0.60
N THR A 209 13.63 4.98 0.64
CA THR A 209 14.41 6.21 0.46
C THR A 209 14.12 6.86 -0.89
N VAL A 210 14.17 6.09 -1.98
CA VAL A 210 13.87 6.59 -3.34
C VAL A 210 12.43 7.12 -3.42
N ALA A 211 11.47 6.37 -2.88
CA ALA A 211 10.06 6.77 -2.91
C ALA A 211 9.82 8.06 -2.11
N HIS A 212 10.45 8.20 -0.93
CA HIS A 212 10.34 9.39 -0.09
C HIS A 212 10.90 10.64 -0.79
N GLU A 213 12.09 10.55 -1.39
CA GLU A 213 12.67 11.68 -2.14
C GLU A 213 11.83 12.09 -3.35
N ALA A 214 11.25 11.13 -4.07
CA ALA A 214 10.32 11.44 -5.16
C ALA A 214 9.00 12.05 -4.63
N ALA A 215 8.50 11.58 -3.48
CA ALA A 215 7.28 12.08 -2.88
C ALA A 215 7.38 13.53 -2.39
N LYS A 216 8.56 13.99 -1.94
CA LYS A 216 8.84 15.41 -1.63
C LYS A 216 8.58 16.33 -2.82
N HIS A 217 8.90 15.89 -4.03
CA HIS A 217 8.61 16.66 -5.24
C HIS A 217 7.10 16.71 -5.51
N LEU A 218 6.37 15.61 -5.31
CA LEU A 218 4.91 15.57 -5.47
C LEU A 218 4.18 16.45 -4.44
N ALA A 219 4.76 16.63 -3.25
CA ALA A 219 4.19 17.47 -2.20
C ALA A 219 3.96 18.93 -2.66
N GLN A 220 4.70 19.40 -3.67
CA GLN A 220 4.56 20.75 -4.25
C GLN A 220 3.23 20.95 -4.97
N SER A 221 2.62 19.87 -5.44
CA SER A 221 1.31 19.92 -6.10
C SER A 221 0.14 19.88 -5.11
N ILE A 222 0.41 19.78 -3.80
CA ILE A 222 -0.62 19.86 -2.76
C ILE A 222 -0.90 21.33 -2.43
N SER A 223 -2.12 21.77 -2.74
CA SER A 223 -2.61 23.11 -2.46
C SER A 223 -3.78 23.04 -1.49
N THR A 224 -3.49 23.18 -0.19
CA THR A 224 -4.49 23.16 0.88
C THR A 224 -4.00 23.96 2.08
N GLN A 225 -4.85 24.14 3.10
CA GLN A 225 -4.46 24.73 4.38
C GLN A 225 -4.14 23.63 5.39
N ARG A 226 -3.13 23.88 6.24
CA ARG A 226 -2.74 22.93 7.30
C ARG A 226 -3.90 22.80 8.29
N PRO A 227 -4.40 21.58 8.57
CA PRO A 227 -5.54 21.38 9.44
C PRO A 227 -5.10 21.35 10.91
N PRO A 228 -6.01 21.58 11.87
CA PRO A 228 -5.70 21.42 13.29
C PRO A 228 -5.21 20.00 13.66
N LEU A 229 -5.61 18.98 12.88
CA LEU A 229 -5.26 17.58 13.11
C LEU A 229 -3.94 17.15 12.42
N ALA A 230 -3.20 18.09 11.82
CA ALA A 230 -2.03 17.82 10.96
C ALA A 230 -1.09 16.75 11.52
N ASP A 231 -0.63 16.93 12.76
CA ASP A 231 0.37 16.05 13.37
C ASP A 231 -0.17 14.63 13.60
N LYS A 232 -1.47 14.48 13.86
CA LYS A 232 -2.12 13.16 13.98
C LYS A 232 -2.26 12.49 12.61
N ILE A 233 -2.63 13.25 11.57
CA ILE A 233 -2.72 12.72 10.19
C ILE A 233 -1.33 12.26 9.76
N GLU A 234 -0.32 13.11 9.95
CA GLU A 234 1.07 12.82 9.62
C GLU A 234 1.53 11.54 10.34
N THR A 235 1.40 11.48 11.66
CA THR A 235 1.79 10.29 12.45
C THR A 235 1.09 9.02 11.99
N SER A 236 -0.24 9.08 11.79
CA SER A 236 -1.02 7.92 11.32
C SER A 236 -0.56 7.48 9.94
N VAL A 237 -0.42 8.39 8.98
CA VAL A 237 -0.06 8.07 7.59
C VAL A 237 1.39 7.60 7.48
N SER A 238 2.33 8.22 8.20
CA SER A 238 3.73 7.81 8.26
C SER A 238 3.86 6.36 8.73
N ALA A 239 3.11 5.94 9.74
CA ALA A 239 3.11 4.54 10.18
C ALA A 239 2.76 3.54 9.05
N PHE A 240 1.82 3.90 8.17
CA PHE A 240 1.50 3.05 7.01
C PHE A 240 2.59 3.10 5.95
N ILE A 241 3.14 4.27 5.61
CA ILE A 241 4.19 4.42 4.59
C ILE A 241 5.46 3.71 5.01
N ASP A 242 5.86 3.88 6.27
CA ASP A 242 7.11 3.34 6.79
C ASP A 242 7.06 1.84 7.03
N HIS A 243 5.89 1.30 7.35
CA HIS A 243 5.75 -0.11 7.67
C HIS A 243 4.93 -0.84 6.60
N ALA A 244 3.60 -0.75 6.67
CA ALA A 244 2.70 -1.57 5.87
C ALA A 244 2.88 -1.38 4.35
N ILE A 245 2.71 -0.16 3.84
CA ILE A 245 2.76 0.14 2.42
C ILE A 245 4.20 0.03 1.92
N GLY A 246 5.17 0.65 2.61
CA GLY A 246 6.57 0.70 2.19
C GLY A 246 7.19 -0.68 1.96
N LYS A 247 6.98 -1.62 2.88
CA LYS A 247 7.47 -3.00 2.68
C LYS A 247 6.67 -3.74 1.61
N MET A 248 5.35 -3.57 1.57
CA MET A 248 4.47 -4.37 0.73
C MET A 248 4.59 -4.01 -0.74
N VAL A 249 4.97 -2.78 -1.09
CA VAL A 249 5.34 -2.43 -2.48
C VAL A 249 6.50 -3.31 -2.95
N THR A 250 7.56 -3.43 -2.16
CA THR A 250 8.73 -4.28 -2.47
C THR A 250 8.41 -5.75 -2.50
N ILE A 251 7.74 -6.26 -1.46
CA ILE A 251 7.40 -7.67 -1.38
C ILE A 251 6.45 -8.08 -2.50
N CYS A 252 5.40 -7.30 -2.77
CA CYS A 252 4.44 -7.62 -3.82
C CYS A 252 5.10 -7.66 -5.19
N ARG A 253 5.95 -6.66 -5.52
CA ARG A 253 6.70 -6.65 -6.78
C ARG A 253 7.64 -7.86 -6.89
N ALA A 254 8.37 -8.20 -5.84
CA ALA A 254 9.25 -9.37 -5.83
C ALA A 254 8.49 -10.68 -6.07
N ILE A 255 7.32 -10.84 -5.45
CA ILE A 255 6.43 -11.99 -5.69
C ILE A 255 5.96 -12.04 -7.14
N ARG A 256 5.56 -10.89 -7.72
CA ARG A 256 5.12 -10.81 -9.13
C ARG A 256 6.23 -11.17 -10.12
N VAL A 257 7.45 -10.69 -9.87
CA VAL A 257 8.62 -11.05 -10.69
C VAL A 257 8.90 -12.55 -10.59
N ALA A 258 8.89 -13.11 -9.39
CA ALA A 258 9.08 -14.55 -9.18
C ALA A 258 7.96 -15.43 -9.77
N ARG A 259 6.75 -14.86 -9.93
CA ARG A 259 5.61 -15.45 -10.63
C ARG A 259 5.74 -15.45 -12.15
N GLY A 260 6.73 -14.75 -12.71
CA GLY A 260 6.96 -14.60 -14.15
C GLY A 260 6.33 -13.35 -14.77
N THR A 261 5.85 -12.38 -13.96
CA THR A 261 5.47 -11.07 -14.48
C THR A 261 6.75 -10.25 -14.72
N PRO A 262 6.95 -9.63 -15.90
CA PRO A 262 8.10 -8.76 -16.13
C PRO A 262 8.09 -7.55 -15.18
N LEU A 263 9.27 -6.94 -14.99
CA LEU A 263 9.47 -5.72 -14.19
C LEU A 263 8.63 -4.55 -14.72
#